data_AF-A0A453HL01-F1
#
_entry.id   AF-A0A453HL01-F1
#
_cell.length_a   1.000
_cell.length_b   1.000
_cell.length_c   1.000
_cell.angle_alpha   90.00
_cell.angle_beta   90.00
_cell.angle_gamma   90.00
#
_symmetry.space_group_name_H-M   'P 1'
#
loop_
_entity.id
_entity.type
_entity.pdbx_description
1 polymer ?
#
loop_
_entity_poly.entity_id
_entity_poly.type
_entity_poly.pdbx_seq_one_letter_code
_entity_poly.pdbx_strand_id
1 'polypeptide(L)'
;IRVQIKRSDHSIFQHRRIYHLLLTENLKQKETMESRPKPATTYELKIRAVSTSGAEKLRAPGIYPQNSRPKNPAHLPPPTSLVLPIPVTLEVIAAMAGSWRAAALAVAMVCLVASSCVLGFPEEDLVGRLPGQPVVGFRQFAGYVDVDVKAGRSLFYYFAEAQDHAVGRPLTLWLNGGPGCSSVGGGAFTELGPFYPRGDGRGLRLNKKSWNKVSNLLFVESPAGVGWSYSNTSSDYNTGDARTANDMYKFLLGWYKKFPEYRSSSLLLSGESYAG
;
A
#
# COMPACT_ATOMS: atom_id res chain seq x y z
N ILE A 1 5.21 -18.32 -8.65
CA ILE A 1 5.13 -17.63 -7.34
C ILE A 1 3.84 -18.05 -6.66
N ARG A 2 3.89 -18.71 -5.50
CA ARG A 2 2.69 -19.07 -4.71
C ARG A 2 2.47 -17.96 -3.70
N VAL A 3 1.55 -17.04 -3.99
CA VAL A 3 1.14 -16.03 -3.01
C VAL A 3 0.20 -16.75 -2.03
N GLN A 4 0.63 -16.94 -0.80
CA GLN A 4 -0.22 -17.47 0.27
C GLN A 4 -1.13 -16.34 0.75
N ILE A 5 -2.34 -16.29 0.22
CA ILE A 5 -3.41 -15.43 0.74
C ILE A 5 -4.20 -16.27 1.74
N LYS A 6 -4.24 -15.83 3.00
CA LYS A 6 -5.00 -16.51 4.06
C LYS A 6 -6.50 -16.40 3.75
N ARG A 7 -7.18 -17.52 3.49
CA ARG A 7 -8.65 -17.62 3.49
C ARG A 7 -9.12 -18.99 3.96
N SER A 8 -10.30 -19.01 4.58
CA SER A 8 -10.97 -20.15 5.20
C SER A 8 -11.40 -21.24 4.20
N ASP A 9 -11.47 -22.47 4.70
CA ASP A 9 -11.19 -23.76 4.02
C ASP A 9 -12.10 -24.24 2.87
N HIS A 10 -12.95 -23.43 2.26
CA HIS A 10 -13.94 -23.95 1.29
C HIS A 10 -13.60 -23.78 -0.22
N SER A 11 -12.50 -23.14 -0.61
CA SER A 11 -12.20 -22.83 -2.03
C SER A 11 -11.08 -23.66 -2.69
N ILE A 12 -10.47 -24.59 -1.96
CA ILE A 12 -9.24 -25.31 -2.38
C ILE A 12 -9.45 -26.21 -3.62
N PHE A 13 -10.67 -26.66 -3.92
CA PHE A 13 -10.91 -27.67 -4.95
C PHE A 13 -10.95 -27.14 -6.39
N GLN A 14 -11.34 -25.89 -6.63
CA GLN A 14 -11.42 -25.34 -8.00
C GLN A 14 -10.06 -24.82 -8.51
N HIS A 15 -9.13 -24.51 -7.61
CA HIS A 15 -7.81 -23.99 -7.95
C HIS A 15 -6.95 -24.98 -8.76
N ARG A 16 -7.13 -26.31 -8.63
CA ARG A 16 -6.24 -27.26 -9.33
C ARG A 16 -6.46 -27.36 -10.84
N ARG A 17 -7.64 -27.04 -11.37
CA ARG A 17 -7.93 -27.18 -12.81
C ARG A 17 -7.39 -26.03 -13.67
N ILE A 18 -7.42 -24.79 -13.16
CA ILE A 18 -7.02 -23.61 -13.95
C ILE A 18 -5.50 -23.50 -14.10
N TYR A 19 -4.72 -23.86 -13.06
CA TYR A 19 -3.25 -23.87 -13.16
C TYR A 19 -2.73 -24.85 -14.21
N HIS A 20 -3.46 -25.92 -14.50
CA HIS A 20 -3.06 -26.92 -15.49
C HIS A 20 -3.19 -26.39 -16.93
N LEU A 21 -4.14 -25.47 -17.20
CA LEU A 21 -4.33 -24.89 -18.54
C LEU A 21 -3.27 -23.82 -18.86
N LEU A 22 -2.96 -22.94 -17.90
CA LEU A 22 -1.95 -21.88 -18.08
C LEU A 22 -0.51 -22.39 -18.21
N LEU A 23 -0.17 -23.53 -17.59
CA LEU A 23 1.13 -24.17 -17.82
C LEU A 23 1.20 -24.80 -19.22
N THR A 24 0.10 -25.34 -19.72
CA THR A 24 0.08 -26.07 -21.00
C THR A 24 0.23 -25.13 -22.20
N GLU A 25 -0.36 -23.93 -22.15
CA GLU A 25 -0.15 -22.92 -23.20
C GLU A 25 1.26 -22.32 -23.20
N ASN A 26 1.83 -22.08 -22.02
CA ASN A 26 3.23 -21.61 -21.90
C ASN A 26 4.23 -22.66 -22.38
N LEU A 27 3.98 -23.95 -22.14
CA LEU A 27 4.83 -25.03 -22.65
C LEU A 27 4.77 -25.12 -24.18
N LYS A 28 3.59 -24.98 -24.79
CA LYS A 28 3.45 -24.93 -26.26
C LYS A 28 4.18 -23.74 -26.88
N GLN A 29 4.09 -22.55 -26.29
CA GLN A 29 4.86 -21.39 -26.77
C GLN A 29 6.38 -21.60 -26.63
N LYS A 30 6.83 -22.28 -25.57
CA LYS A 30 8.24 -22.58 -25.35
C LYS A 30 8.78 -23.60 -26.36
N GLU A 31 8.06 -24.68 -26.65
CA GLU A 31 8.43 -25.66 -27.68
C GLU A 31 8.50 -25.02 -29.08
N THR A 32 7.62 -24.06 -29.36
CA THR A 32 7.61 -23.35 -30.65
C THR A 32 8.81 -22.39 -30.81
N MET A 33 9.39 -21.90 -29.70
CA MET A 33 10.61 -21.06 -29.71
C MET A 33 11.93 -21.86 -29.66
N GLU A 34 11.94 -23.07 -29.11
CA GLU A 34 13.13 -23.94 -29.05
C GLU A 34 13.49 -24.61 -30.40
N SER A 35 12.65 -24.47 -31.43
CA SER A 35 12.89 -25.04 -32.77
C SER A 35 13.79 -24.20 -33.70
N ARG A 36 14.33 -23.06 -33.24
CA ARG A 36 15.28 -22.25 -34.03
C ARG A 36 16.72 -22.44 -33.52
N PRO A 37 17.68 -22.85 -34.37
CA PRO A 37 19.07 -22.99 -33.93
C PRO A 37 19.69 -21.61 -33.70
N LYS A 38 20.35 -21.41 -32.55
CA LYS A 38 21.20 -20.24 -32.28
C LYS A 38 22.65 -20.67 -32.00
N PRO A 39 23.64 -19.90 -32.48
CA PRO A 39 25.06 -20.28 -32.42
C PRO A 39 25.64 -20.18 -31.01
N ALA A 40 26.60 -21.05 -30.72
CA ALA A 40 27.29 -21.14 -29.43
C ALA A 40 28.22 -19.93 -29.21
N THR A 41 28.19 -19.36 -28.01
CA THR A 41 29.25 -18.46 -27.52
C THR A 41 29.43 -18.74 -26.03
N THR A 42 30.58 -19.30 -25.68
CA THR A 42 30.96 -19.66 -24.31
C THR A 42 31.55 -18.44 -23.60
N TYR A 43 31.11 -18.16 -22.37
CA TYR A 43 31.76 -17.20 -21.46
C TYR A 43 32.10 -17.91 -20.14
N GLU A 44 33.37 -17.95 -19.78
CA GLU A 44 33.83 -18.37 -18.46
C GLU A 44 33.61 -17.29 -17.40
N LEU A 45 33.18 -17.70 -16.19
CA LEU A 45 33.01 -16.82 -15.03
C LEU A 45 34.12 -17.10 -14.00
N LYS A 46 35.02 -16.14 -13.77
CA LYS A 46 35.97 -16.14 -12.64
C LYS A 46 35.33 -15.53 -11.41
N ILE A 47 35.19 -16.32 -10.34
CA ILE A 47 34.72 -15.87 -9.02
C ILE A 47 35.93 -15.54 -8.14
N ARG A 48 35.93 -14.37 -7.49
CA ARG A 48 36.83 -14.03 -6.38
C ARG A 48 35.99 -13.63 -5.16
N ALA A 49 36.17 -14.34 -4.05
CA ALA A 49 35.53 -14.07 -2.78
C ALA A 49 36.37 -13.12 -1.93
N VAL A 50 35.74 -12.23 -1.16
CA VAL A 50 36.36 -11.53 -0.03
C VAL A 50 35.36 -11.46 1.12
N SER A 51 35.82 -11.91 2.29
CA SER A 51 35.16 -11.85 3.61
C SER A 51 35.70 -10.66 4.39
N THR A 52 34.90 -10.08 5.30
CA THR A 52 35.38 -9.67 6.62
C THR A 52 34.21 -9.33 7.56
N SER A 53 34.30 -9.89 8.77
CA SER A 53 33.50 -9.67 9.96
C SER A 53 34.03 -8.49 10.78
N GLY A 54 33.17 -7.81 11.53
CA GLY A 54 33.60 -6.91 12.61
C GLY A 54 32.42 -6.35 13.40
N ALA A 55 32.25 -6.79 14.64
CA ALA A 55 31.30 -6.29 15.62
C ALA A 55 32.06 -5.53 16.71
N GLU A 56 31.51 -4.41 17.21
CA GLU A 56 31.90 -3.90 18.53
C GLU A 56 30.81 -3.02 19.15
N LYS A 57 30.69 -3.11 20.49
CA LYS A 57 29.58 -2.66 21.32
C LYS A 57 30.14 -2.22 22.68
N LEU A 58 30.05 -0.94 23.07
CA LEU A 58 30.42 -0.43 24.43
C LEU A 58 29.59 0.85 24.69
N ARG A 59 28.55 0.89 25.54
CA ARG A 59 28.45 1.09 27.02
C ARG A 59 28.99 2.43 27.59
N ALA A 60 28.08 3.16 28.25
CA ALA A 60 28.30 4.32 29.13
C ALA A 60 28.75 3.90 30.55
N PRO A 61 29.17 4.85 31.41
CA PRO A 61 28.29 5.26 32.52
C PRO A 61 28.42 6.74 32.96
N GLY A 62 27.42 7.25 33.69
CA GLY A 62 27.44 8.55 34.37
C GLY A 62 27.97 8.49 35.81
N ILE A 63 28.09 9.66 36.47
CA ILE A 63 27.92 9.96 37.92
C ILE A 63 28.32 11.44 38.17
N TYR A 64 27.54 12.16 38.98
CA TYR A 64 27.90 13.41 39.69
C TYR A 64 27.88 13.13 41.21
N PRO A 65 28.62 13.91 42.04
CA PRO A 65 27.91 14.65 43.09
C PRO A 65 28.50 16.05 43.45
N GLN A 66 27.81 16.71 44.37
CA GLN A 66 27.85 18.13 44.78
C GLN A 66 29.04 18.61 45.63
N ASN A 67 29.20 19.95 45.72
CA ASN A 67 29.00 20.82 46.92
C ASN A 67 30.12 21.86 47.16
N SER A 68 29.76 23.15 47.20
CA SER A 68 30.31 24.14 48.16
C SER A 68 29.68 25.54 47.99
N ARG A 69 29.06 26.06 49.07
CA ARG A 69 28.80 27.48 49.41
C ARG A 69 29.78 27.87 50.55
N PRO A 70 29.82 29.12 51.12
CA PRO A 70 29.24 30.42 50.73
C PRO A 70 30.24 31.62 50.86
N LYS A 71 29.89 32.82 50.37
CA LYS A 71 30.28 34.12 50.97
C LYS A 71 29.15 35.16 50.78
N ASN A 72 28.88 35.93 51.83
CA ASN A 72 27.97 37.09 51.94
C ASN A 72 28.80 38.21 52.63
N PRO A 73 28.35 39.47 52.85
CA PRO A 73 27.18 40.19 52.33
C PRO A 73 27.52 41.64 51.84
N ALA A 74 26.53 42.35 51.28
CA ALA A 74 26.53 43.83 51.29
C ALA A 74 25.10 44.37 51.41
N HIS A 75 24.99 45.44 52.19
CA HIS A 75 23.80 46.11 52.72
C HIS A 75 22.89 46.77 51.68
N LEU A 76 21.58 46.85 51.99
CA LEU A 76 20.66 47.92 51.55
C LEU A 76 19.56 48.19 52.60
N PRO A 77 19.02 49.42 52.70
CA PRO A 77 18.19 49.93 53.81
C PRO A 77 16.67 49.70 53.61
N PRO A 78 15.79 50.07 54.57
CA PRO A 78 14.53 49.37 54.84
C PRO A 78 13.35 49.86 54.00
N PRO A 79 12.29 49.04 53.82
CA PRO A 79 11.08 49.48 53.15
C PRO A 79 10.09 50.15 54.12
N THR A 80 9.62 51.31 53.69
CA THR A 80 8.51 52.07 54.24
C THR A 80 7.20 51.30 54.05
N SER A 81 6.36 51.29 55.08
CA SER A 81 5.01 50.73 55.08
C SER A 81 4.07 51.51 54.14
N LEU A 82 3.43 50.81 53.20
CA LEU A 82 2.24 51.30 52.49
C LEU A 82 1.19 50.18 52.42
N VAL A 83 0.11 50.35 53.16
CA VAL A 83 -1.10 49.52 53.09
C VAL A 83 -2.04 50.14 52.06
N LEU A 84 -2.47 49.38 51.05
CA LEU A 84 -3.77 49.55 50.39
C LEU A 84 -4.30 48.20 49.88
N PRO A 85 -5.59 47.89 50.07
CA PRO A 85 -6.24 46.72 49.47
C PRO A 85 -6.79 47.09 48.09
N ILE A 86 -6.63 46.21 47.09
CA ILE A 86 -7.42 46.28 45.86
C ILE A 86 -8.31 45.04 45.81
N PRO A 87 -9.64 45.18 45.71
CA PRO A 87 -10.53 44.04 45.55
C PRO A 87 -10.31 43.45 44.16
N VAL A 88 -10.11 42.14 44.09
CA VAL A 88 -10.26 41.41 42.83
C VAL A 88 -11.74 41.49 42.47
N THR A 89 -12.10 42.45 41.62
CA THR A 89 -13.48 42.64 41.18
C THR A 89 -13.92 41.44 40.33
N LEU A 90 -15.20 41.07 40.43
CA LEU A 90 -15.84 39.97 39.68
C LEU A 90 -15.63 40.03 38.15
N GLU A 91 -15.23 41.19 37.62
CA GLU A 91 -14.98 41.43 36.20
C GLU A 91 -13.80 40.61 35.65
N VAL A 92 -12.77 40.34 36.47
CA VAL A 92 -11.62 39.51 36.05
C VAL A 92 -12.03 38.05 35.88
N ILE A 93 -12.91 37.53 36.76
CA ILE A 93 -13.43 36.16 36.67
C ILE A 93 -14.37 36.01 35.47
N ALA A 94 -15.20 37.02 35.18
CA ALA A 94 -16.09 37.04 34.02
C ALA A 94 -15.33 37.08 32.68
N ALA A 95 -14.20 37.81 32.59
CA ALA A 95 -13.35 37.84 31.41
C ALA A 95 -12.64 36.50 31.13
N MET A 96 -12.28 35.75 32.19
CA MET A 96 -11.75 34.38 32.04
C MET A 96 -12.84 33.38 31.63
N ALA A 97 -14.09 33.61 32.03
CA ALA A 97 -15.25 32.77 31.67
C ALA A 97 -15.68 32.86 30.18
N GLY A 98 -15.39 33.98 29.50
CA GLY A 98 -15.60 34.09 28.04
C GLY A 98 -14.50 33.40 27.21
N SER A 99 -13.28 33.38 27.75
CA SER A 99 -12.07 32.95 27.03
C SER A 99 -11.95 31.43 26.91
N TRP A 100 -12.39 30.66 27.91
CA TRP A 100 -12.32 29.19 27.84
C TRP A 100 -13.32 28.61 26.83
N ARG A 101 -14.47 29.26 26.60
CA ARG A 101 -15.45 28.81 25.59
C ARG A 101 -14.91 28.96 24.17
N ALA A 102 -14.25 30.08 23.88
CA ALA A 102 -13.58 30.30 22.61
C ALA A 102 -12.41 29.32 22.42
N ALA A 103 -11.61 29.09 23.46
CA ALA A 103 -10.53 28.10 23.43
C ALA A 103 -11.08 26.67 23.23
N ALA A 104 -12.16 26.30 23.92
CA ALA A 104 -12.79 24.99 23.79
C ALA A 104 -13.40 24.78 22.39
N LEU A 105 -14.01 25.81 21.80
CA LEU A 105 -14.51 25.76 20.43
C LEU A 105 -13.37 25.66 19.40
N ALA A 106 -12.27 26.38 19.61
CA ALA A 106 -11.09 26.29 18.75
C ALA A 106 -10.44 24.89 18.84
N VAL A 107 -10.31 24.33 20.04
CA VAL A 107 -9.83 22.96 20.25
C VAL A 107 -10.80 21.94 19.64
N ALA A 108 -12.11 22.11 19.80
CA ALA A 108 -13.11 21.23 19.19
C ALA A 108 -13.08 21.30 17.66
N MET A 109 -12.88 22.48 17.06
CA MET A 109 -12.64 22.66 15.63
C MET A 109 -11.35 21.96 15.18
N VAL A 110 -10.24 22.16 15.89
CA VAL A 110 -8.97 21.48 15.58
C VAL A 110 -9.11 19.96 15.70
N CYS A 111 -9.82 19.45 16.69
CA CYS A 111 -10.13 18.03 16.82
C CYS A 111 -11.07 17.52 15.72
N LEU A 112 -12.07 18.31 15.29
CA LEU A 112 -12.93 17.96 14.15
C LEU A 112 -12.14 17.89 12.84
N VAL A 113 -11.24 18.85 12.62
CA VAL A 113 -10.38 18.91 11.44
C VAL A 113 -9.35 17.78 11.46
N ALA A 114 -8.77 17.48 12.63
CA ALA A 114 -7.84 16.36 12.80
C ALA A 114 -8.50 14.98 12.62
N SER A 115 -9.76 14.80 13.07
CA SER A 115 -10.55 13.58 12.85
C SER A 115 -10.91 13.35 11.37
N SER A 116 -10.79 14.37 10.52
CA SER A 116 -11.08 14.26 9.08
C SER A 116 -9.94 13.62 8.28
N CYS A 117 -8.76 13.41 8.88
CA CYS A 117 -7.61 12.77 8.24
C CYS A 117 -7.37 11.38 8.82
N VAL A 118 -8.32 10.47 8.68
CA VAL A 118 -8.05 9.04 8.91
C VAL A 118 -7.30 8.52 7.69
N LEU A 119 -5.97 8.54 7.75
CA LEU A 119 -5.13 7.70 6.90
C LEU A 119 -5.36 6.26 7.35
N GLY A 120 -6.16 5.51 6.60
CA GLY A 120 -6.50 4.14 6.92
C GLY A 120 -6.54 3.30 5.65
N PHE A 121 -5.80 2.20 5.67
CA PHE A 121 -5.85 1.16 4.66
C PHE A 121 -6.18 -0.18 5.34
N PRO A 122 -6.72 -1.17 4.62
CA PRO A 122 -6.93 -2.52 5.16
C PRO A 122 -5.57 -3.19 5.45
N GLU A 123 -5.23 -3.36 6.73
CA GLU A 123 -3.98 -4.02 7.14
C GLU A 123 -3.96 -5.48 6.66
N GLU A 124 -5.12 -6.13 6.57
CA GLU A 124 -5.27 -7.50 6.09
C GLU A 124 -4.85 -7.70 4.62
N ASP A 125 -4.92 -6.64 3.81
CA ASP A 125 -4.50 -6.70 2.41
C ASP A 125 -3.06 -6.25 2.23
N LEU A 126 -2.38 -5.73 3.26
CA LEU A 126 -1.01 -5.26 3.17
C LEU A 126 -0.06 -6.41 2.83
N VAL A 127 0.61 -6.30 1.68
CA VAL A 127 1.59 -7.28 1.25
C VAL A 127 2.95 -6.91 1.81
N GLY A 128 3.27 -7.45 2.99
CA GLY A 128 4.54 -7.19 3.68
C GLY A 128 5.77 -7.43 2.80
N ARG A 129 5.85 -8.60 2.13
CA ARG A 129 6.86 -8.86 1.10
C ARG A 129 6.45 -10.03 0.20
N LEU A 130 6.58 -9.88 -1.11
CA LEU A 130 6.42 -10.99 -2.06
C LEU A 130 7.62 -11.94 -2.01
N PRO A 131 7.42 -13.25 -2.24
CA PRO A 131 8.52 -14.20 -2.34
C PRO A 131 9.56 -13.78 -3.40
N GLY A 132 10.82 -13.66 -2.98
CA GLY A 132 11.92 -13.25 -3.87
C GLY A 132 11.89 -11.78 -4.30
N GLN A 133 11.10 -10.93 -3.62
CA GLN A 133 11.04 -9.48 -3.88
C GLN A 133 12.32 -8.77 -3.41
N PRO A 134 12.91 -7.87 -4.22
CA PRO A 134 13.91 -6.92 -3.74
C PRO A 134 13.33 -5.94 -2.69
N VAL A 135 14.19 -5.29 -1.92
CA VAL A 135 13.76 -4.26 -0.95
C VAL A 135 13.19 -3.06 -1.72
N VAL A 136 12.04 -2.55 -1.26
CA VAL A 136 11.36 -1.38 -1.82
C VAL A 136 10.80 -0.50 -0.71
N GLY A 137 10.59 0.79 -1.00
CA GLY A 137 10.05 1.76 -0.05
C GLY A 137 8.55 2.06 -0.18
N PHE A 138 7.88 1.54 -1.21
CA PHE A 138 6.43 1.72 -1.41
C PHE A 138 5.62 0.57 -0.80
N ARG A 139 4.39 0.86 -0.38
CA ARG A 139 3.45 -0.18 0.05
C ARG A 139 2.78 -0.82 -1.16
N GLN A 140 2.32 -2.03 -0.93
CA GLN A 140 1.57 -2.81 -1.90
C GLN A 140 0.52 -3.61 -1.17
N PHE A 141 -0.61 -3.82 -1.83
CA PHE A 141 -1.79 -4.45 -1.27
C PHE A 141 -2.34 -5.47 -2.25
N ALA A 142 -2.91 -6.54 -1.72
CA ALA A 142 -3.54 -7.57 -2.51
C ALA A 142 -4.75 -8.08 -1.75
N GLY A 143 -5.92 -8.06 -2.39
CA GLY A 143 -7.15 -8.37 -1.70
C GLY A 143 -8.33 -8.54 -2.64
N TYR A 144 -9.50 -8.62 -2.04
CA TYR A 144 -10.77 -8.79 -2.74
C TYR A 144 -11.71 -7.62 -2.47
N VAL A 145 -12.57 -7.35 -3.45
CA VAL A 145 -13.77 -6.52 -3.28
C VAL A 145 -14.96 -7.32 -3.80
N ASP A 146 -15.98 -7.45 -2.95
CA ASP A 146 -17.22 -8.14 -3.31
C ASP A 146 -18.08 -7.23 -4.19
N VAL A 147 -18.40 -7.70 -5.40
CA VAL A 147 -19.23 -6.97 -6.39
C VAL A 147 -20.65 -7.51 -6.44
N ASP A 148 -20.87 -8.71 -5.88
CA ASP A 148 -22.18 -9.31 -5.68
C ASP A 148 -22.13 -10.31 -4.52
N VAL A 149 -22.59 -9.87 -3.34
CA VAL A 149 -22.59 -10.71 -2.12
C VAL A 149 -23.53 -11.90 -2.28
N LYS A 150 -24.65 -11.76 -2.99
CA LYS A 150 -25.64 -12.83 -3.15
C LYS A 150 -25.10 -13.95 -4.05
N ALA A 151 -24.46 -13.58 -5.17
CA ALA A 151 -23.82 -14.53 -6.06
C ALA A 151 -22.49 -15.07 -5.52
N GLY A 152 -21.94 -14.45 -4.46
CA GLY A 152 -20.61 -14.74 -3.94
C GLY A 152 -19.51 -14.37 -4.94
N ARG A 153 -19.69 -13.25 -5.66
CA ARG A 153 -18.80 -12.77 -6.72
C ARG A 153 -17.87 -11.68 -6.18
N SER A 154 -16.57 -11.91 -6.32
CA SER A 154 -15.52 -11.03 -5.80
C SER A 154 -14.40 -10.87 -6.83
N LEU A 155 -13.94 -9.64 -7.02
CA LEU A 155 -12.80 -9.34 -7.88
C LEU A 155 -11.54 -9.15 -7.04
N PHE A 156 -10.46 -9.81 -7.47
CA PHE A 156 -9.13 -9.67 -6.90
C PHE A 156 -8.43 -8.44 -7.47
N TYR A 157 -7.66 -7.76 -6.62
CA TYR A 157 -6.77 -6.69 -7.06
C TYR A 157 -5.36 -6.84 -6.49
N TYR A 158 -4.40 -6.31 -7.23
CA TYR A 158 -3.08 -5.97 -6.74
C TYR A 158 -2.89 -4.45 -6.88
N PHE A 159 -2.55 -3.79 -5.79
CA PHE A 159 -2.35 -2.35 -5.74
C PHE A 159 -0.91 -2.05 -5.32
N ALA A 160 -0.17 -1.29 -6.12
CA ALA A 160 1.17 -0.84 -5.79
C ALA A 160 1.16 0.68 -5.70
N GLU A 161 1.46 1.23 -4.53
CA GLU A 161 1.54 2.67 -4.34
C GLU A 161 2.65 3.27 -5.20
N ALA A 162 2.53 4.57 -5.45
CA ALA A 162 3.61 5.31 -6.06
C ALA A 162 4.87 5.27 -5.19
N GLN A 163 6.05 5.24 -5.83
CA GLN A 163 7.34 5.13 -5.13
C GLN A 163 7.60 6.31 -4.19
N ASP A 164 7.14 7.50 -4.56
CA ASP A 164 7.29 8.74 -3.80
C ASP A 164 5.96 9.49 -3.66
N HIS A 165 5.66 9.94 -2.44
CA HIS A 165 4.49 10.76 -2.10
C HIS A 165 3.14 10.21 -2.60
N ALA A 166 2.86 8.92 -2.33
CA ALA A 166 1.69 8.18 -2.83
C ALA A 166 0.35 8.95 -2.80
N VAL A 167 0.00 9.60 -1.68
CA VAL A 167 -1.27 10.35 -1.52
C VAL A 167 -1.40 11.52 -2.53
N GLY A 168 -0.29 12.14 -2.93
CA GLY A 168 -0.27 13.25 -3.90
C GLY A 168 -0.20 12.81 -5.36
N ARG A 169 -0.15 11.51 -5.64
CA ARG A 169 -0.04 10.95 -7.00
C ARG A 169 -1.41 10.51 -7.54
N PRO A 170 -1.60 10.49 -8.87
CA PRO A 170 -2.82 9.96 -9.46
C PRO A 170 -3.01 8.48 -9.12
N LEU A 171 -4.24 7.99 -9.25
CA LEU A 171 -4.58 6.57 -9.22
C LEU A 171 -4.82 6.11 -10.65
N THR A 172 -3.97 5.21 -11.14
CA THR A 172 -4.14 4.58 -12.45
C THR A 172 -4.73 3.19 -12.27
N LEU A 173 -5.95 3.00 -12.75
CA LEU A 173 -6.54 1.68 -12.97
C LEU A 173 -5.95 1.09 -14.25
N TRP A 174 -5.43 -0.13 -14.19
CA TRP A 174 -4.97 -0.88 -15.35
C TRP A 174 -5.77 -2.17 -15.55
N LEU A 175 -6.27 -2.35 -16.78
CA LEU A 175 -7.00 -3.54 -17.21
C LEU A 175 -6.34 -4.14 -18.47
N ASN A 176 -5.95 -5.42 -18.40
CA ASN A 176 -5.65 -6.18 -19.61
C ASN A 176 -6.96 -6.70 -20.25
N GLY A 177 -6.95 -6.86 -21.57
CA GLY A 177 -8.11 -7.30 -22.34
C GLY A 177 -8.26 -8.83 -22.47
N GLY A 178 -8.22 -9.33 -23.71
CA GLY A 178 -8.53 -10.72 -24.05
C GLY A 178 -9.77 -10.81 -24.93
N PRO A 179 -11.00 -10.88 -24.37
CA PRO A 179 -11.37 -10.80 -22.95
C PRO A 179 -10.94 -12.02 -22.12
N GLY A 180 -10.73 -11.83 -20.81
CA GLY A 180 -10.39 -12.90 -19.87
C GLY A 180 -8.92 -13.01 -19.49
N CYS A 181 -8.06 -12.10 -19.94
CA CYS A 181 -6.66 -12.06 -19.57
C CYS A 181 -6.44 -11.36 -18.21
N SER A 182 -5.43 -11.83 -17.48
CA SER A 182 -5.10 -11.35 -16.14
C SER A 182 -4.33 -10.01 -16.18
N SER A 183 -4.85 -8.98 -15.50
CA SER A 183 -4.18 -7.68 -15.34
C SER A 183 -2.97 -7.74 -14.40
N VAL A 184 -2.98 -8.67 -13.44
CA VAL A 184 -1.87 -8.92 -12.54
C VAL A 184 -0.77 -9.68 -13.29
N GLY A 185 -1.13 -10.74 -14.01
CA GLY A 185 -0.20 -11.52 -14.81
C GLY A 185 0.44 -10.70 -15.93
N GLY A 186 -0.39 -10.08 -16.78
CA GLY A 186 0.03 -9.21 -17.88
C GLY A 186 0.63 -7.91 -17.36
N GLY A 187 -0.23 -6.98 -16.96
CA GLY A 187 0.14 -5.63 -16.56
C GLY A 187 1.16 -5.57 -15.42
N ALA A 188 0.83 -6.15 -14.27
CA ALA A 188 1.63 -5.95 -13.06
C ALA A 188 3.00 -6.65 -13.09
N PHE A 189 3.08 -7.84 -13.69
CA PHE A 189 4.28 -8.67 -13.64
C PHE A 189 4.98 -8.87 -14.99
N THR A 190 4.40 -8.48 -16.12
CA THR A 190 5.07 -8.62 -17.44
C THR A 190 5.20 -7.32 -18.23
N GLU A 191 4.53 -6.24 -17.81
CA GLU A 191 4.51 -4.99 -18.57
C GLU A 191 5.01 -3.79 -17.74
N LEU A 192 4.14 -3.18 -16.93
CA LEU A 192 4.34 -1.83 -16.38
C LEU A 192 4.36 -1.76 -14.85
N GLY A 193 4.07 -2.87 -14.17
CA GLY A 193 4.14 -2.91 -12.71
C GLY A 193 5.56 -2.89 -12.14
N PRO A 194 5.69 -2.87 -10.81
CA PRO A 194 6.95 -2.62 -10.11
C PRO A 194 8.00 -3.71 -10.29
N PHE A 195 7.58 -4.92 -10.64
CA PHE A 195 8.44 -6.09 -10.67
C PHE A 195 8.24 -6.93 -11.92
N TYR A 196 9.32 -7.57 -12.36
CA TYR A 196 9.26 -8.69 -13.29
C TYR A 196 9.67 -9.99 -12.58
N PRO A 197 9.04 -11.12 -12.88
CA PRO A 197 9.59 -12.43 -12.57
C PRO A 197 11.00 -12.59 -13.15
N ARG A 198 11.87 -13.26 -12.42
CA ARG A 198 13.13 -13.78 -12.96
C ARG A 198 12.81 -14.98 -13.86
N GLY A 199 13.68 -15.26 -14.83
CA GLY A 199 13.46 -16.33 -15.81
C GLY A 199 13.29 -17.73 -15.21
N ASP A 200 13.74 -17.95 -13.97
CA ASP A 200 13.55 -19.19 -13.23
C ASP A 200 12.24 -19.26 -12.42
N GLY A 201 11.44 -18.18 -12.41
CA GLY A 201 10.18 -18.09 -11.67
C GLY A 201 10.31 -18.09 -10.14
N ARG A 202 11.53 -18.05 -9.60
CA ARG A 202 11.81 -18.18 -8.14
C ARG A 202 12.01 -16.85 -7.43
N GLY A 203 11.98 -15.74 -8.16
CA GLY A 203 12.05 -14.43 -7.55
C GLY A 203 11.68 -13.31 -8.50
N LEU A 204 11.85 -12.09 -8.01
CA LEU A 204 11.48 -10.87 -8.71
C LEU A 204 12.73 -10.01 -8.97
N ARG A 205 12.63 -9.14 -9.96
CA ARG A 205 13.56 -8.04 -10.23
C ARG A 205 12.77 -6.75 -10.40
N LEU A 206 13.35 -5.62 -10.01
CA LEU A 206 12.70 -4.32 -10.18
C LEU A 206 12.51 -3.99 -11.67
N ASN A 207 11.36 -3.42 -11.99
CA ASN A 207 11.11 -2.75 -13.24
C ASN A 207 11.61 -1.29 -13.15
N LYS A 208 12.73 -0.99 -13.81
CA LYS A 208 13.31 0.36 -13.83
C LYS A 208 12.41 1.38 -14.56
N LYS A 209 11.42 0.93 -15.33
CA LYS A 209 10.45 1.75 -16.06
C LYS A 209 9.01 1.57 -15.53
N SER A 210 8.87 1.08 -14.29
CA SER A 210 7.56 0.91 -13.67
C SER A 210 6.78 2.23 -13.67
N TRP A 211 5.50 2.15 -14.02
CA TRP A 211 4.60 3.30 -13.96
C TRP A 211 4.34 3.75 -12.52
N ASN A 212 4.60 2.88 -11.53
CA ASN A 212 4.45 3.25 -10.12
C ASN A 212 5.50 4.28 -9.66
N LYS A 213 6.43 4.68 -10.53
CA LYS A 213 7.30 5.83 -10.27
C LYS A 213 6.55 7.17 -10.24
N VAL A 214 5.40 7.25 -10.92
CA VAL A 214 4.66 8.52 -11.08
C VAL A 214 3.16 8.42 -10.76
N SER A 215 2.64 7.21 -10.54
CA SER A 215 1.23 6.95 -10.24
C SER A 215 1.07 5.82 -9.22
N ASN A 216 -0.07 5.77 -8.54
CA ASN A 216 -0.49 4.61 -7.78
C ASN A 216 -1.17 3.63 -8.74
N LEU A 217 -0.68 2.39 -8.84
CA LEU A 217 -1.14 1.43 -9.84
C LEU A 217 -2.10 0.42 -9.24
N LEU A 218 -3.34 0.39 -9.73
CA LEU A 218 -4.36 -0.57 -9.35
C LEU A 218 -4.62 -1.53 -10.51
N PHE A 219 -4.20 -2.79 -10.33
CA PHE A 219 -4.45 -3.87 -11.27
C PHE A 219 -5.62 -4.70 -10.79
N VAL A 220 -6.61 -4.94 -11.65
CA VAL A 220 -7.82 -5.67 -11.30
C VAL A 220 -7.99 -6.87 -12.22
N GLU A 221 -8.17 -8.04 -11.61
CA GLU A 221 -8.54 -9.26 -12.32
C GLU A 221 -10.04 -9.19 -12.65
N SER A 222 -10.40 -8.97 -13.90
CA SER A 222 -11.78 -8.79 -14.33
C SER A 222 -12.01 -9.42 -15.70
N PRO A 223 -13.16 -10.06 -15.96
CA PRO A 223 -14.29 -10.30 -15.04
C PRO A 223 -14.03 -11.40 -13.99
N ALA A 224 -15.05 -11.76 -13.21
CA ALA A 224 -14.99 -12.93 -12.32
C ALA A 224 -14.65 -14.20 -13.11
N GLY A 225 -13.71 -15.01 -12.60
CA GLY A 225 -13.13 -16.16 -13.29
C GLY A 225 -11.73 -15.90 -13.87
N VAL A 226 -11.34 -14.63 -14.02
CA VAL A 226 -9.99 -14.25 -14.44
C VAL A 226 -9.03 -14.30 -13.24
N GLY A 227 -7.92 -15.01 -13.42
CA GLY A 227 -6.87 -15.20 -12.41
C GLY A 227 -7.41 -15.65 -11.06
N TRP A 228 -7.41 -14.74 -10.08
CA TRP A 228 -7.89 -15.02 -8.71
C TRP A 228 -9.29 -14.49 -8.41
N SER A 229 -9.93 -13.77 -9.34
CA SER A 229 -11.33 -13.36 -9.23
C SER A 229 -12.26 -14.54 -9.42
N TYR A 230 -13.37 -14.59 -8.69
CA TYR A 230 -14.24 -15.76 -8.69
C TYR A 230 -15.72 -15.40 -8.44
N SER A 231 -16.60 -16.37 -8.70
CA SER A 231 -17.99 -16.36 -8.26
C SER A 231 -18.34 -17.72 -7.68
N ASN A 232 -19.18 -17.75 -6.65
CA ASN A 232 -19.79 -18.99 -6.16
C ASN A 232 -20.93 -19.45 -7.08
N THR A 233 -21.37 -18.61 -8.02
CA THR A 233 -22.44 -18.89 -8.98
C THR A 233 -21.83 -19.18 -10.35
N SER A 234 -21.88 -20.45 -10.79
CA SER A 234 -21.20 -20.89 -12.02
C SER A 234 -21.68 -20.20 -13.31
N SER A 235 -22.93 -19.75 -13.36
CA SER A 235 -23.45 -19.01 -14.52
C SER A 235 -22.82 -17.62 -14.68
N ASP A 236 -22.19 -17.07 -13.64
CA ASP A 236 -21.54 -15.75 -13.73
C ASP A 236 -20.30 -15.75 -14.64
N TYR A 237 -19.74 -16.93 -14.93
CA TYR A 237 -18.62 -17.06 -15.87
C TYR A 237 -19.04 -16.93 -17.33
N ASN A 238 -20.34 -16.97 -17.62
CA ASN A 238 -20.89 -16.51 -18.89
C ASN A 238 -21.26 -15.02 -18.74
N THR A 239 -20.34 -14.14 -19.13
CA THR A 239 -20.43 -12.69 -18.92
C THR A 239 -20.18 -11.93 -20.22
N GLY A 240 -20.46 -10.62 -20.21
CA GLY A 240 -20.22 -9.71 -21.32
C GLY A 240 -19.98 -8.29 -20.82
N ASP A 241 -19.87 -7.35 -21.76
CA ASP A 241 -19.37 -6.00 -21.50
C ASP A 241 -20.18 -5.27 -20.43
N ALA A 242 -21.51 -5.26 -20.54
CA ALA A 242 -22.38 -4.54 -19.60
C ALA A 242 -22.26 -5.05 -18.15
N ARG A 243 -22.21 -6.38 -17.96
CA ARG A 243 -22.03 -6.98 -16.63
C ARG A 243 -20.63 -6.66 -16.09
N THR A 244 -19.61 -6.80 -16.92
CA THR A 244 -18.21 -6.55 -16.55
C THR A 244 -17.99 -5.09 -16.15
N ALA A 245 -18.53 -4.14 -16.91
CA ALA A 245 -18.48 -2.72 -16.59
C ALA A 245 -19.23 -2.39 -15.28
N ASN A 246 -20.42 -2.96 -15.07
CA ASN A 246 -21.18 -2.76 -13.84
C ASN A 246 -20.47 -3.34 -12.61
N ASP A 247 -19.86 -4.52 -12.73
CA ASP A 247 -19.08 -5.11 -11.64
C ASP A 247 -17.80 -4.30 -11.37
N MET A 248 -17.13 -3.76 -12.40
CA MET A 248 -15.99 -2.83 -12.23
C MET A 248 -16.38 -1.52 -11.54
N TYR A 249 -17.56 -0.97 -11.86
CA TYR A 249 -18.08 0.20 -11.15
C TYR A 249 -18.29 -0.09 -9.65
N LYS A 250 -18.94 -1.21 -9.32
CA LYS A 250 -19.11 -1.64 -7.92
C LYS A 250 -17.78 -1.92 -7.24
N PHE A 251 -16.83 -2.52 -7.97
CA PHE A 251 -15.48 -2.75 -7.49
C PHE A 251 -14.81 -1.45 -7.08
N LEU A 252 -14.82 -0.41 -7.92
CA LEU A 252 -14.21 0.88 -7.61
C LEU A 252 -14.86 1.53 -6.38
N LEU A 253 -16.20 1.50 -6.28
CA LEU A 253 -16.90 2.00 -5.10
C LEU A 253 -16.52 1.24 -3.82
N GLY A 254 -16.40 -0.09 -3.89
CA GLY A 254 -15.97 -0.91 -2.77
C GLY A 254 -14.50 -0.67 -2.41
N TRP A 255 -13.64 -0.51 -3.42
CA TRP A 255 -12.22 -0.24 -3.24
C TRP A 255 -11.99 1.12 -2.54
N TYR A 256 -12.69 2.18 -2.94
CA TYR A 256 -12.61 3.49 -2.27
C TYR A 256 -13.18 3.51 -0.85
N LYS A 257 -13.95 2.48 -0.43
CA LYS A 257 -14.30 2.31 0.99
C LYS A 257 -13.12 1.77 1.80
N LYS A 258 -12.30 0.91 1.20
CA LYS A 258 -11.09 0.35 1.80
C LYS A 258 -9.94 1.35 1.82
N PHE A 259 -9.85 2.18 0.77
CA PHE A 259 -8.78 3.16 0.55
C PHE A 259 -9.35 4.59 0.43
N PRO A 260 -9.94 5.14 1.52
CA PRO A 260 -10.58 6.46 1.51
C PRO A 260 -9.64 7.61 1.15
N GLU A 261 -8.34 7.48 1.41
CA GLU A 261 -7.30 8.49 1.14
C GLU A 261 -7.08 8.75 -0.36
N TYR A 262 -7.47 7.82 -1.23
CA TYR A 262 -7.33 7.96 -2.68
C TYR A 262 -8.57 8.55 -3.36
N ARG A 263 -9.65 8.86 -2.62
CA ARG A 263 -10.88 9.43 -3.20
C ARG A 263 -10.67 10.80 -3.84
N SER A 264 -9.68 11.56 -3.35
CA SER A 264 -9.32 12.87 -3.90
C SER A 264 -8.24 12.78 -4.99
N SER A 265 -7.65 11.62 -5.22
CA SER A 265 -6.65 11.43 -6.28
C SER A 265 -7.29 11.49 -7.66
N SER A 266 -6.62 12.09 -8.64
CA SER A 266 -7.06 12.01 -10.04
C SER A 266 -7.07 10.56 -10.50
N LEU A 267 -8.21 10.09 -11.01
CA LEU A 267 -8.40 8.73 -11.52
C LEU A 267 -8.10 8.67 -13.02
N LEU A 268 -7.19 7.80 -13.42
CA LEU A 268 -6.87 7.48 -14.80
C LEU A 268 -7.34 6.06 -15.10
N LEU A 269 -8.28 5.92 -16.05
CA LEU A 269 -8.72 4.62 -16.55
C LEU A 269 -7.83 4.26 -17.74
N SER A 270 -7.11 3.14 -17.64
CA SER A 270 -6.19 2.68 -18.67
C SER A 270 -6.30 1.17 -18.85
N GLY A 271 -5.95 0.72 -20.05
CA GLY A 271 -5.93 -0.69 -20.35
C GLY A 271 -5.38 -0.98 -21.74
N GLU A 272 -5.30 -2.27 -22.07
CA GLU A 272 -4.80 -2.76 -23.34
C GLU A 272 -5.79 -3.74 -23.99
N SER A 273 -5.84 -3.74 -25.33
CA SER A 273 -6.61 -4.70 -26.13
C SER A 273 -8.12 -4.54 -25.90
N TYR A 274 -8.86 -5.62 -25.58
CA TYR A 274 -10.31 -5.58 -25.32
C TYR A 274 -10.74 -4.67 -24.17
N ALA A 275 -9.80 -4.10 -23.42
CA ALA A 275 -10.07 -3.04 -22.44
C ALA A 275 -10.29 -1.64 -23.07
N GLY A 276 -10.14 -1.50 -24.40
CA GLY A 276 -10.34 -0.26 -25.15
C GLY A 276 -11.79 0.07 -25.50
#